data_AF-A0A414G278-F1
#
_entry.id   AF-A0A414G278-F1
#
_cell.length_a   1.000
_cell.length_b   1.000
_cell.length_c   1.000
_cell.angle_alpha   90.00
_cell.angle_beta   90.00
_cell.angle_gamma   90.00
#
_symmetry.space_group_name_H-M   'P 1'
#
loop_
_entity.id
_entity.type
_entity.pdbx_description
1 polymer ?
#
loop_
_entity_poly.entity_id
_entity_poly.type
_entity_poly.pdbx_seq_one_letter_code
_entity_poly.pdbx_strand_id
1 'polypeptide(L)'
;MTNNQEKSSLRKIPNVGSQTEQDLIAMGYTSIASLKGKKAEDLYEEECRLRGCTIDRCQLYLYRALEYFVHTENPDREKCKWWYWKDDYFYPSPCGARCVDCASFPKECKGCRKIKGKVFWLQYTGDAVCPIWKCCKEQKRENCGGCPDLPCGRFMKDPSISDEENEANLKKMIANLAAYKK
;
A
#
# COMPACT_ATOMS: atom_id res chain seq x y z
N MET A 1 8.46 34.35 -27.87
CA MET A 1 8.18 32.97 -28.32
C MET A 1 7.29 32.33 -27.28
N THR A 2 5.99 32.30 -27.53
CA THR A 2 5.00 31.69 -26.63
C THR A 2 5.13 30.18 -26.74
N ASN A 3 5.82 29.59 -25.77
CA ASN A 3 5.93 28.14 -25.64
C ASN A 3 4.56 27.61 -25.18
N ASN A 4 3.63 27.44 -26.12
CA ASN A 4 2.31 26.89 -25.85
C ASN A 4 2.47 25.36 -25.76
N GLN A 5 3.16 24.92 -24.71
CA GLN A 5 3.31 23.50 -24.39
C GLN A 5 1.93 23.04 -23.93
N GLU A 6 1.25 22.24 -24.76
CA GLU A 6 0.03 21.54 -24.34
C GLU A 6 0.31 20.93 -22.96
N LYS A 7 -0.52 21.27 -21.97
CA LYS A 7 -0.39 20.69 -20.63
C LYS A 7 -0.40 19.18 -20.79
N SER A 8 0.66 18.52 -20.31
CA SER A 8 0.76 17.08 -20.46
C SER A 8 -0.49 16.42 -19.85
N SER A 9 -0.96 15.35 -20.48
CA SER A 9 -2.02 14.50 -19.94
C SER A 9 -1.73 14.04 -18.50
N LEU A 10 -0.46 14.05 -18.08
CA LEU A 10 0.00 13.70 -16.74
C LEU A 10 -0.65 14.54 -15.62
N ARG A 11 -0.94 15.83 -15.85
CA ARG A 11 -1.62 16.67 -14.84
C ARG A 11 -3.09 16.32 -14.61
N LYS A 12 -3.66 15.39 -15.39
CA LYS A 12 -4.99 14.81 -15.12
C LYS A 12 -4.94 13.79 -13.97
N ILE A 13 -3.77 13.26 -13.65
CA ILE A 13 -3.57 12.34 -12.53
C ILE A 13 -3.65 13.15 -11.22
N PRO A 14 -4.49 12.74 -10.26
CA PRO A 14 -4.59 13.44 -8.98
C PRO A 14 -3.24 13.59 -8.30
N ASN A 15 -3.01 14.76 -7.69
CA ASN A 15 -1.79 15.11 -6.97
C ASN A 15 -0.49 15.19 -7.81
N VAL A 16 -0.53 15.00 -9.13
CA VAL A 16 0.61 15.28 -10.02
C VAL A 16 0.67 16.78 -10.33
N GLY A 17 1.62 17.45 -9.68
CA GLY A 17 1.93 18.86 -9.90
C GLY A 17 2.95 19.08 -11.02
N SER A 18 3.34 20.34 -11.23
CA SER A 18 4.34 20.71 -12.25
C SER A 18 5.70 20.06 -12.03
N GLN A 19 6.12 19.88 -10.77
CA GLN A 19 7.39 19.23 -10.45
C GLN A 19 7.36 17.76 -10.86
N THR A 20 6.41 16.98 -10.35
CA THR A 20 6.28 15.55 -10.69
C THR A 20 6.08 15.33 -12.19
N GLU A 21 5.34 16.21 -12.88
CA GLU A 21 5.23 16.16 -14.35
C GLU A 21 6.60 16.28 -15.03
N GLN A 22 7.43 17.23 -14.61
CA GLN A 22 8.78 17.40 -15.15
C GLN A 22 9.67 16.21 -14.82
N ASP A 23 9.56 15.65 -13.62
CA ASP A 23 10.31 14.46 -13.20
C ASP A 23 9.97 13.26 -14.09
N LEU A 24 8.68 13.02 -14.33
CA LEU A 24 8.19 11.97 -15.22
C LEU A 24 8.68 12.16 -16.66
N ILE A 25 8.61 13.39 -17.18
CA ILE A 25 9.11 13.72 -18.52
C ILE A 25 10.62 13.50 -18.62
N ALA A 26 11.39 13.87 -17.58
CA ALA A 26 12.83 13.67 -17.54
C ALA A 26 13.23 12.17 -17.53
N MET A 27 12.38 11.31 -16.96
CA MET A 27 12.48 9.86 -17.06
C MET A 27 11.93 9.28 -18.38
N GLY A 28 11.43 10.11 -19.29
CA GLY A 28 10.91 9.69 -20.61
C GLY A 28 9.41 9.39 -20.64
N TYR A 29 8.68 9.60 -19.55
CA TYR A 29 7.23 9.42 -19.49
C TYR A 29 6.50 10.73 -19.80
N THR A 30 5.94 10.84 -21.00
CA THR A 30 5.34 12.09 -21.50
C THR A 30 3.81 12.10 -21.46
N SER A 31 3.18 10.96 -21.13
CA SER A 31 1.72 10.81 -21.12
C SER A 31 1.22 9.73 -20.14
N ILE A 32 -0.09 9.75 -19.82
CA ILE A 32 -0.75 8.66 -19.06
C ILE A 32 -0.53 7.31 -19.77
N ALA A 33 -0.59 7.28 -21.11
CA ALA A 33 -0.38 6.07 -21.88
C ALA A 33 1.03 5.50 -21.68
N SER A 34 2.06 6.35 -21.61
CA SER A 34 3.45 5.91 -21.38
C SER A 34 3.69 5.31 -19.99
N LEU A 35 2.78 5.56 -19.03
CA LEU A 35 2.86 5.03 -17.67
C LEU A 35 2.12 3.70 -17.51
N LYS A 36 1.34 3.27 -18.51
CA LYS A 36 0.62 2.00 -18.44
C LYS A 36 1.59 0.83 -18.27
N GLY A 37 1.39 0.09 -17.18
CA GLY A 37 2.14 -1.13 -16.87
C GLY A 37 3.38 -0.89 -16.01
N LYS A 38 3.72 0.36 -15.70
CA LYS A 38 4.82 0.70 -14.79
C LYS A 38 4.44 0.46 -13.34
N LYS A 39 5.42 0.03 -12.54
CA LYS A 39 5.31 -0.10 -11.08
C LYS A 39 5.82 1.15 -10.39
N ALA A 40 5.18 1.53 -9.31
CA ALA A 40 5.57 2.71 -8.54
C ALA A 40 7.00 2.64 -8.02
N GLU A 41 7.41 1.46 -7.57
CA GLU A 41 8.75 1.16 -7.09
C GLU A 41 9.80 1.34 -8.19
N ASP A 42 9.52 0.84 -9.41
CA ASP A 42 10.41 1.03 -10.56
C ASP A 42 10.56 2.52 -10.92
N LEU A 43 9.45 3.27 -10.94
CA LEU A 43 9.46 4.71 -11.21
C LEU A 43 10.28 5.48 -10.16
N TYR A 44 10.13 5.12 -8.89
CA TYR A 44 10.89 5.75 -7.80
C TYR A 44 12.39 5.42 -7.89
N GLU A 45 12.74 4.18 -8.19
CA GLU A 45 14.14 3.76 -8.37
C GLU A 45 14.78 4.42 -9.58
N GLU A 46 14.03 4.54 -10.69
CA GLU A 46 14.45 5.26 -11.89
C GLU A 46 14.71 6.74 -11.59
N GLU A 47 13.82 7.40 -10.84
CA GLU A 47 14.01 8.80 -10.45
C GLU A 47 15.22 8.98 -9.53
N CYS A 48 15.37 8.12 -8.51
CA CYS A 48 16.52 8.14 -7.63
C CYS A 48 17.84 7.99 -8.42
N ARG A 49 17.86 7.09 -9.40
CA ARG A 49 19.01 6.90 -10.30
C ARG A 49 19.28 8.14 -11.14
N LEU A 50 18.25 8.75 -11.72
CA LEU A 50 18.35 9.96 -12.52
C LEU A 50 18.89 11.15 -11.68
N ARG A 51 18.49 11.25 -10.41
CA ARG A 51 18.93 12.31 -9.48
C ARG A 51 20.26 12.02 -8.80
N GLY A 52 20.75 10.79 -8.85
CA GLY A 52 21.97 10.37 -8.16
C GLY A 52 21.84 10.35 -6.63
N CYS A 53 20.62 10.31 -6.09
CA CYS A 53 20.36 10.26 -4.65
C CYS A 53 19.05 9.54 -4.31
N THR A 54 18.88 9.15 -3.05
CA THR A 54 17.58 8.66 -2.56
C THR A 54 16.66 9.84 -2.28
N ILE A 55 15.56 9.91 -3.02
CA ILE A 55 14.56 10.98 -2.90
C ILE A 55 13.62 10.69 -1.72
N ASP A 56 12.94 11.71 -1.19
CA ASP A 56 11.94 11.50 -0.14
C ASP A 56 10.85 10.50 -0.56
N ARG A 57 10.41 9.67 0.39
CA ARG A 57 9.41 8.61 0.14
C ARG A 57 8.03 9.13 -0.22
N CYS A 58 7.72 10.41 0.02
CA CYS A 58 6.45 11.00 -0.43
C CYS A 58 6.28 10.88 -1.95
N GLN A 59 7.38 10.90 -2.71
CA GLN A 59 7.37 10.70 -4.15
C GLN A 59 6.97 9.26 -4.52
N LEU A 60 7.51 8.25 -3.82
CA LEU A 60 7.07 6.85 -4.00
C LEU A 60 5.58 6.69 -3.70
N TYR A 61 5.07 7.34 -2.66
CA TYR A 61 3.65 7.27 -2.33
C TYR A 61 2.77 7.93 -3.40
N LEU A 62 3.26 9.00 -4.03
CA LEU A 62 2.61 9.60 -5.20
C LEU A 62 2.64 8.64 -6.39
N TYR A 63 3.75 7.96 -6.65
CA TYR A 63 3.83 6.95 -7.71
C TYR A 63 2.92 5.74 -7.48
N ARG A 64 2.70 5.33 -6.22
CA ARG A 64 1.71 4.28 -5.90
C ARG A 64 0.28 4.73 -6.17
N ALA A 65 -0.05 5.98 -5.85
CA ALA A 65 -1.36 6.56 -6.20
C ALA A 65 -1.53 6.69 -7.71
N LEU A 66 -0.46 7.05 -8.41
CA LEU A 66 -0.40 7.12 -9.87
C LEU A 66 -0.60 5.73 -10.49
N GLU A 67 0.10 4.70 -10.03
CA GLU A 67 -0.04 3.32 -10.51
C GLU A 67 -1.50 2.87 -10.38
N TYR A 68 -2.09 3.05 -9.19
CA TYR A 68 -3.49 2.76 -8.94
C TYR A 68 -4.42 3.50 -9.92
N PHE A 69 -4.23 4.81 -10.11
CA PHE A 69 -5.05 5.63 -11.00
C PHE A 69 -4.95 5.17 -12.46
N VAL A 70 -3.75 4.89 -12.95
CA VAL A 70 -3.51 4.49 -14.34
C VAL A 70 -4.08 3.10 -14.65
N HIS A 71 -4.14 2.21 -13.66
CA HIS A 71 -4.62 0.84 -13.81
C HIS A 71 -6.09 0.63 -13.42
N THR A 72 -6.79 1.68 -13.00
CA THR A 72 -8.19 1.58 -12.55
C THR A 72 -9.09 2.42 -13.45
N GLU A 73 -10.08 1.79 -14.10
CA GLU A 73 -10.98 2.46 -15.05
C GLU A 73 -11.82 3.57 -14.39
N ASN A 74 -12.31 3.32 -13.16
CA ASN A 74 -13.10 4.27 -12.37
C ASN A 74 -12.51 4.40 -10.96
N PRO A 75 -11.42 5.17 -10.78
CA PRO A 75 -10.67 5.17 -9.53
C PRO A 75 -11.43 5.90 -8.42
N ASP A 76 -11.52 5.26 -7.25
CA ASP A 76 -11.94 5.92 -6.01
C ASP A 76 -11.02 7.12 -5.71
N ARG A 77 -11.63 8.30 -5.56
CA ARG A 77 -10.92 9.56 -5.26
C ARG A 77 -10.16 9.51 -3.94
N GLU A 78 -10.63 8.78 -2.94
CA GLU A 78 -9.91 8.64 -1.67
C GLU A 78 -8.60 7.87 -1.85
N LYS A 79 -8.62 6.83 -2.70
CA LYS A 79 -7.42 6.05 -3.06
C LYS A 79 -6.50 6.80 -4.02
N CYS A 80 -6.92 7.91 -4.62
CA CYS A 80 -6.03 8.73 -5.45
C CYS A 80 -5.09 9.64 -4.64
N LYS A 81 -5.31 9.76 -3.32
CA LYS A 81 -4.47 10.57 -2.45
C LYS A 81 -3.18 9.82 -2.12
N TRP A 82 -2.02 10.44 -2.36
CA TRP A 82 -0.71 9.79 -2.11
C TRP A 82 -0.57 9.24 -0.69
N TRP A 83 -1.11 9.92 0.33
CA TRP A 83 -0.99 9.49 1.73
C TRP A 83 -1.80 8.22 2.07
N TYR A 84 -2.69 7.77 1.18
CA TYR A 84 -3.36 6.47 1.27
C TYR A 84 -2.33 5.33 1.12
N TRP A 85 -1.26 5.55 0.35
CA TRP A 85 -0.28 4.55 -0.08
C TRP A 85 1.04 4.59 0.70
N LYS A 86 1.06 5.23 1.87
CA LYS A 86 2.21 5.21 2.76
C LYS A 86 2.56 3.78 3.16
N ASP A 87 3.84 3.55 3.43
CA ASP A 87 4.37 2.24 3.85
C ASP A 87 3.60 1.57 4.97
N ASP A 88 3.14 2.38 5.94
CA ASP A 88 2.39 1.88 7.10
C ASP A 88 1.12 1.12 6.72
N TYR A 89 0.59 1.40 5.52
CA TYR A 89 -0.68 0.88 5.02
C TYR A 89 -0.49 0.00 3.77
N PHE A 90 0.53 0.31 2.96
CA PHE A 90 0.86 -0.41 1.74
C PHE A 90 1.52 -1.75 2.01
N TYR A 91 2.53 -1.76 2.90
CA TYR A 91 3.19 -3.00 3.29
C TYR A 91 2.32 -3.78 4.27
N PRO A 92 2.48 -5.11 4.32
CA PRO A 92 1.64 -5.94 5.19
C PRO A 92 1.75 -5.52 6.66
N SER A 93 0.59 -5.58 7.32
CA SER A 93 0.46 -5.62 8.78
C SER A 93 1.05 -6.91 9.33
N PRO A 94 1.20 -7.08 10.65
CA PRO A 94 1.83 -8.27 11.21
C PRO A 94 1.22 -9.61 10.75
N CYS A 95 -0.09 -9.64 10.50
CA CYS A 95 -0.79 -10.81 9.98
C CYS A 95 -0.71 -10.99 8.45
N GLY A 96 -0.12 -10.08 7.70
CA GLY A 96 -0.10 -10.12 6.23
C GLY A 96 -1.20 -9.31 5.54
N ALA A 97 -2.20 -8.82 6.27
CA ALA A 97 -3.22 -7.93 5.70
C ALA A 97 -2.63 -6.57 5.32
N ARG A 98 -2.96 -6.07 4.13
CA ARG A 98 -2.59 -4.72 3.67
C ARG A 98 -3.75 -3.77 3.93
N CYS A 99 -3.51 -2.67 4.64
CA CYS A 99 -4.58 -1.74 4.97
C CYS A 99 -5.17 -1.08 3.72
N VAL A 100 -4.37 -0.84 2.68
CA VAL A 100 -4.84 -0.30 1.38
C VAL A 100 -5.88 -1.18 0.66
N ASP A 101 -5.96 -2.46 1.03
CA ASP A 101 -6.91 -3.43 0.49
C ASP A 101 -8.11 -3.67 1.43
N CYS A 102 -8.11 -3.09 2.63
CA CYS A 102 -9.10 -3.34 3.67
C CYS A 102 -10.29 -2.39 3.57
N ALA A 103 -11.51 -2.92 3.57
CA ALA A 103 -12.75 -2.13 3.47
C ALA A 103 -12.93 -1.11 4.60
N SER A 104 -12.51 -1.45 5.83
CA SER A 104 -12.62 -0.53 6.97
C SER A 104 -11.57 0.59 6.95
N PHE A 105 -10.50 0.49 6.15
CA PHE A 105 -9.46 1.50 6.09
C PHE A 105 -9.75 2.56 5.00
N PRO A 106 -9.54 3.87 5.26
CA PRO A 106 -9.08 4.51 6.49
C PRO A 106 -10.21 5.04 7.38
N LYS A 107 -11.47 4.85 6.98
CA LYS A 107 -12.62 5.54 7.60
C LYS A 107 -12.88 5.00 9.01
N GLU A 108 -13.20 3.73 9.11
CA GLU A 108 -13.55 3.02 10.35
C GLU A 108 -12.30 2.54 11.12
N CYS A 109 -11.22 2.25 10.39
CA CYS A 109 -9.95 1.78 10.92
C CYS A 109 -8.80 2.66 10.41
N LYS A 110 -7.88 3.08 11.30
CA LYS A 110 -6.72 3.92 10.92
C LYS A 110 -5.47 3.12 10.52
N GLY A 111 -5.61 1.81 10.34
CA GLY A 111 -4.54 0.89 9.97
C GLY A 111 -3.80 0.33 11.19
N CYS A 112 -3.40 -0.95 11.12
CA CYS A 112 -2.90 -1.73 12.26
C CYS A 112 -1.73 -1.05 12.98
N ARG A 113 -0.82 -0.43 12.23
CA ARG A 113 0.34 0.28 12.78
C ARG A 113 -0.04 1.52 13.58
N LYS A 114 -0.99 2.31 13.06
CA LYS A 114 -1.46 3.53 13.73
C LYS A 114 -2.26 3.21 15.00
N ILE A 115 -3.13 2.22 14.94
CA ILE A 115 -3.99 1.82 16.07
C ILE A 115 -3.29 0.84 17.04
N LYS A 116 -2.04 0.45 16.75
CA LYS A 116 -1.25 -0.49 17.55
C LYS A 116 -2.00 -1.80 17.83
N GLY A 117 -2.63 -2.37 16.81
CA GLY A 117 -3.37 -3.63 16.90
C GLY A 117 -4.74 -3.56 17.58
N LYS A 118 -5.21 -2.37 17.99
CA LYS A 118 -6.55 -2.14 18.57
C LYS A 118 -7.64 -2.06 17.50
N VAL A 119 -7.88 -3.16 16.81
CA VAL A 119 -8.88 -3.30 15.74
C VAL A 119 -10.30 -3.41 16.30
N PHE A 120 -11.30 -3.01 15.51
CA PHE A 120 -12.68 -2.90 15.98
C PHE A 120 -13.31 -4.24 16.38
N TRP A 121 -12.89 -5.35 15.76
CA TRP A 121 -13.45 -6.69 16.02
C TRP A 121 -12.98 -7.29 17.34
N LEU A 122 -12.05 -6.66 18.06
CA LEU A 122 -11.57 -7.16 19.37
C LEU A 122 -12.69 -7.31 20.41
N GLN A 123 -13.76 -6.52 20.27
CA GLN A 123 -14.97 -6.64 21.09
C GLN A 123 -15.60 -8.05 21.04
N TYR A 124 -15.40 -8.80 19.95
CA TYR A 124 -15.95 -10.15 19.79
C TYR A 124 -15.04 -11.24 20.36
N THR A 125 -13.73 -10.97 20.47
CA THR A 125 -12.73 -11.91 21.01
C THR A 125 -12.45 -11.72 22.50
N GLY A 126 -12.81 -10.56 23.07
CA GLY A 126 -12.48 -10.19 24.45
C GLY A 126 -11.03 -9.72 24.66
N ASP A 127 -10.19 -9.76 23.62
CA ASP A 127 -8.82 -9.28 23.65
C ASP A 127 -8.73 -7.75 23.72
N ALA A 128 -7.75 -7.21 24.45
CA ALA A 128 -7.47 -5.77 24.45
C ALA A 128 -6.68 -5.29 23.21
N VAL A 129 -5.94 -6.20 22.57
CA VAL A 129 -5.07 -5.96 21.40
C VAL A 129 -5.03 -7.24 20.56
N CYS A 130 -4.97 -7.12 19.23
CA CYS A 130 -4.85 -8.25 18.31
C CYS A 130 -3.72 -9.22 18.75
N PRO A 131 -4.00 -10.52 18.94
CA PRO A 131 -3.02 -11.50 19.38
C PRO A 131 -1.79 -11.63 18.46
N ILE A 132 -1.97 -11.50 17.15
CA ILE A 132 -0.87 -11.52 16.17
C ILE A 132 0.01 -10.29 16.32
N TRP A 133 -0.61 -9.10 16.46
CA TRP A 133 0.11 -7.86 16.69
C TRP A 133 0.95 -7.93 17.98
N LYS A 134 0.32 -8.35 19.08
CA LYS A 134 0.96 -8.53 20.39
C LYS A 134 2.17 -9.48 20.28
N CYS A 135 1.97 -10.66 19.69
CA CYS A 135 3.02 -11.65 19.48
C CYS A 135 4.19 -11.07 18.68
N CYS A 136 3.95 -10.38 17.57
CA CYS A 136 5.04 -9.79 16.78
C CYS A 136 5.83 -8.75 17.59
N LYS A 137 5.17 -7.93 18.41
CA LYS A 137 5.86 -6.96 19.27
C LYS A 137 6.71 -7.62 20.36
N GLU A 138 6.18 -8.63 21.03
CA GLU A 138 6.92 -9.39 22.05
C GLU A 138 8.13 -10.10 21.46
N GLN A 139 7.96 -10.66 20.26
CA GLN A 139 9.02 -11.36 19.53
C GLN A 139 9.94 -10.42 18.72
N LYS A 140 9.76 -9.09 18.86
CA LYS A 140 10.52 -8.06 18.13
C LYS A 140 10.54 -8.25 16.62
N ARG A 141 9.45 -8.76 16.05
CA ARG A 141 9.23 -8.94 14.61
C ARG A 141 8.34 -7.83 14.05
N GLU A 142 8.59 -7.42 12.81
CA GLU A 142 7.65 -6.52 12.11
C GLU A 142 6.36 -7.25 11.74
N ASN A 143 6.47 -8.50 11.31
CA ASN A 143 5.37 -9.33 10.86
C ASN A 143 5.65 -10.83 11.04
N CYS A 144 4.67 -11.67 10.71
CA CYS A 144 4.77 -13.12 10.85
C CYS A 144 5.61 -13.83 9.77
N GLY A 145 6.10 -13.16 8.73
CA GLY A 145 6.70 -13.79 7.55
C GLY A 145 7.97 -14.61 7.81
N GLY A 146 8.68 -14.33 8.91
CA GLY A 146 9.82 -15.11 9.40
C GLY A 146 9.47 -16.06 10.55
N CYS A 147 8.18 -16.27 10.86
CA CYS A 147 7.76 -17.14 11.95
C CYS A 147 7.76 -18.61 11.49
N PRO A 148 8.45 -19.52 12.21
CA PRO A 148 8.45 -20.95 11.86
C PRO A 148 7.06 -21.58 11.98
N ASP A 149 6.21 -21.04 12.86
CA ASP A 149 4.85 -21.51 13.06
C ASP A 149 3.82 -20.85 12.12
N LEU A 150 4.22 -20.10 11.08
CA LEU A 150 3.25 -19.43 10.19
C LEU A 150 2.56 -20.44 9.24
N PRO A 151 1.21 -20.48 9.17
CA PRO A 151 0.23 -19.83 10.04
C PRO A 151 -0.01 -20.61 11.35
N CYS A 152 -0.01 -19.91 12.48
CA CYS A 152 -0.26 -20.51 13.79
C CYS A 152 -1.72 -20.31 14.21
N GLY A 153 -2.12 -20.89 15.35
CA GLY A 153 -3.49 -20.80 15.86
C GLY A 153 -4.03 -19.39 16.16
N ARG A 154 -3.21 -18.34 16.03
CA ARG A 154 -3.67 -16.94 16.12
C ARG A 154 -4.34 -16.45 14.83
N PHE A 155 -4.17 -17.15 13.70
CA PHE A 155 -4.88 -16.89 12.45
C PHE A 155 -6.27 -17.52 12.50
N MET A 156 -7.18 -16.84 13.19
CA MET A 156 -8.56 -17.28 13.35
C MET A 156 -9.40 -16.96 12.10
N LYS A 157 -10.40 -17.79 11.82
CA LYS A 157 -11.39 -17.55 10.77
C LYS A 157 -12.40 -16.49 11.21
N ASP A 158 -12.85 -15.66 10.28
CA ASP A 158 -13.99 -14.78 10.46
C ASP A 158 -15.28 -15.60 10.23
N PRO A 159 -16.13 -15.78 11.25
CA PRO A 159 -17.35 -16.58 11.13
C PRO A 159 -18.45 -15.89 10.29
N SER A 160 -18.27 -14.63 9.90
CA SER A 160 -19.23 -13.88 9.09
C SER A 160 -19.08 -14.07 7.58
N ILE A 161 -18.00 -14.74 7.14
CA ILE A 161 -17.73 -15.06 5.74
C ILE A 161 -17.56 -16.58 5.55
N SER A 162 -17.58 -17.04 4.30
CA SER A 162 -17.46 -18.48 4.02
C SER A 162 -16.08 -19.03 4.35
N ASP A 163 -15.98 -20.36 4.46
CA ASP A 163 -14.70 -21.03 4.66
C ASP A 163 -13.75 -20.81 3.47
N GLU A 164 -14.27 -20.83 2.25
CA GLU A 164 -13.51 -20.57 1.03
C GLU A 164 -12.96 -19.14 1.00
N GLU A 165 -13.76 -18.16 1.43
CA GLU A 165 -13.31 -16.77 1.52
C GLU A 165 -12.25 -16.59 2.61
N ASN A 166 -12.42 -17.22 3.77
CA ASN A 166 -11.41 -17.26 4.82
C ASN A 166 -10.08 -17.86 4.30
N GLU A 167 -10.14 -18.98 3.57
CA GLU A 167 -8.96 -19.60 2.98
C GLU A 167 -8.30 -18.72 1.92
N ALA A 168 -9.07 -18.07 1.07
CA ALA A 168 -8.55 -17.13 0.06
C ALA A 168 -7.86 -15.93 0.72
N ASN A 169 -8.48 -15.36 1.76
CA ASN A 169 -7.92 -14.27 2.55
C ASN A 169 -6.61 -14.70 3.24
N LEU A 170 -6.58 -15.89 3.84
CA LEU A 170 -5.38 -16.45 4.46
C LEU A 170 -4.25 -16.66 3.45
N LYS A 171 -4.56 -17.24 2.28
CA LYS A 171 -3.59 -17.41 1.19
C LYS A 171 -3.01 -16.07 0.75
N LYS A 172 -3.84 -15.04 0.57
CA LYS A 172 -3.40 -13.68 0.23
C LYS A 172 -2.51 -13.08 1.32
N MET A 173 -2.88 -13.22 2.59
CA MET A 173 -2.08 -12.74 3.72
C MET A 173 -0.70 -13.40 3.78
N ILE A 174 -0.63 -14.73 3.61
CA ILE A 174 0.63 -15.47 3.59
C ILE A 174 1.48 -15.05 2.39
N ALA A 175 0.90 -14.89 1.20
CA ALA A 175 1.62 -14.41 0.02
C ALA A 175 2.22 -13.01 0.24
N ASN A 176 1.48 -12.09 0.85
CA ASN A 176 1.99 -10.77 1.20
C ASN A 176 3.18 -10.84 2.17
N LEU A 177 3.11 -11.72 3.18
CA LEU A 177 4.21 -11.94 4.13
C LEU A 177 5.44 -12.55 3.44
N ALA A 178 5.24 -13.46 2.48
CA ALA A 178 6.32 -14.07 1.72
C ALA A 178 7.03 -13.07 0.80
N ALA A 179 6.28 -12.13 0.19
CA ALA A 179 6.82 -11.08 -0.66
C ALA A 179 7.51 -9.95 0.14
N TYR A 180 7.19 -9.80 1.43
CA TYR A 180 7.75 -8.77 2.30
C TYR A 180 8.38 -9.39 3.56
N LYS A 181 9.47 -10.15 3.34
CA LYS A 181 10.34 -10.63 4.41
C LYS A 181 11.26 -9.49 4.84
N LYS A 182 10.95 -8.88 5.98
CA LYS A 182 11.87 -8.01 6.72
C LYS A 182 12.25 -8.66 8.03
#